data_AF-A0A1X0NIJ4-F1
#
_entry.id   AF-A0A1X0NIJ4-F1
#
_cell.length_a   1.000
_cell.length_b   1.000
_cell.length_c   1.000
_cell.angle_alpha   90.00
_cell.angle_beta   90.00
_cell.angle_gamma   90.00
#
_symmetry.space_group_name_H-M   'P 1'
#
loop_
_entity.id
_entity.type
_entity.pdbx_description
1 polymer ?
#
loop_
_entity_poly.entity_id
_entity_poly.type
_entity_poly.pdbx_seq_one_letter_code
_entity_poly.pdbx_strand_id
1 'polypeptide(L)'
;MFIGSDEETPAACTPGNRRTHQNTARTQFSDVSLTKVANKLRGLQRELLEFDSSVPEIVNFCVDGKRFSVQRDVLLKDPQSVLFLMATMHFRQNSGKDHENDMIEIPCRDAVLFGMLLNLLRGYKNPIPEAYHEACCAEARFYGLQQSWESHYPVAAAGPFRPLSCSDRLFSDVVCAAASPFYSSGLHVITFGVVRCDTAAVGVVAEGACLCSMESIGRCEGLALCWNDGRVAHNFGALVAEKTGYAFAPNAVIKVELDCEENIVKWTLSGDQCVAVVRLPPHTSYAFAAVAVKSTEVQILRGE
;
A
#
# COMPACT_ATOMS: atom_id res chain seq x y z
N MET A 1 -48.52 30.34 -33.95
CA MET A 1 -47.93 29.94 -35.24
C MET A 1 -46.44 30.30 -35.14
N PHE A 2 -45.53 29.44 -34.68
CA PHE A 2 -45.03 28.14 -35.16
C PHE A 2 -44.28 28.20 -36.51
N ILE A 3 -42.97 27.86 -36.42
CA ILE A 3 -42.02 27.29 -37.40
C ILE A 3 -41.58 28.25 -38.52
N GLY A 4 -40.30 28.47 -38.85
CA GLY A 4 -39.04 27.73 -38.64
C GLY A 4 -38.36 27.65 -40.02
N SER A 5 -37.06 27.97 -40.11
CA SER A 5 -36.30 27.77 -41.35
C SER A 5 -34.83 27.54 -41.01
N ASP A 6 -34.46 26.26 -40.96
CA ASP A 6 -33.10 25.74 -41.12
C ASP A 6 -32.71 25.83 -42.60
N GLU A 7 -31.53 26.38 -42.89
CA GLU A 7 -30.68 25.88 -43.99
C GLU A 7 -29.25 26.40 -43.78
N GLU A 8 -28.43 25.61 -43.09
CA GLU A 8 -26.98 25.84 -42.96
C GLU A 8 -26.25 24.71 -43.69
N THR A 9 -25.45 25.05 -44.70
CA THR A 9 -24.43 24.17 -45.30
C THR A 9 -23.39 25.03 -46.06
N PRO A 10 -22.18 24.53 -46.37
CA PRO A 10 -21.00 24.63 -45.52
C PRO A 10 -19.87 25.45 -46.18
N ALA A 11 -19.06 26.15 -45.40
CA ALA A 11 -17.81 26.74 -45.90
C ALA A 11 -16.66 25.73 -45.80
N ALA A 12 -16.31 25.15 -46.95
CA ALA A 12 -15.15 24.31 -47.16
C ALA A 12 -13.83 25.10 -47.07
N CYS A 13 -12.78 24.36 -46.74
CA CYS A 13 -11.47 24.79 -46.27
C CYS A 13 -10.59 25.48 -47.32
N THR A 14 -9.70 26.36 -46.83
CA THR A 14 -8.45 26.74 -47.52
C THR A 14 -7.28 26.65 -46.52
N PRO A 15 -6.13 26.02 -46.86
CA PRO A 15 -5.15 25.58 -45.88
C PRO A 15 -4.20 26.70 -45.46
N GLY A 16 -4.39 27.20 -44.23
CA GLY A 16 -3.47 28.09 -43.54
C GLY A 16 -2.26 27.32 -42.99
N ASN A 17 -1.10 27.59 -43.58
CA ASN A 17 0.25 27.16 -43.25
C ASN A 17 0.53 27.07 -41.72
N ARG A 18 0.35 25.89 -41.10
CA ARG A 18 0.76 25.63 -39.72
C ARG A 18 2.23 25.23 -39.69
N ARG A 19 3.10 26.20 -39.40
CA ARG A 19 4.44 25.91 -38.88
C ARG A 19 4.29 25.23 -37.52
N THR A 20 4.57 23.93 -37.50
CA THR A 20 4.77 23.14 -36.28
C THR A 20 5.99 23.67 -35.54
N HIS A 21 5.77 24.41 -34.46
CA HIS A 21 6.75 24.50 -33.38
C HIS A 21 6.74 23.18 -32.60
N GLN A 22 7.51 22.21 -33.09
CA GLN A 22 7.95 21.08 -32.28
C GLN A 22 9.04 21.58 -31.33
N ASN A 23 8.64 22.06 -30.15
CA ASN A 23 9.56 22.14 -29.02
C ASN A 23 9.69 20.73 -28.43
N THR A 24 10.53 19.90 -29.07
CA THR A 24 11.13 18.75 -28.40
C THR A 24 12.05 19.28 -27.30
N ALA A 25 11.59 19.21 -26.06
CA ALA A 25 12.42 19.39 -24.88
C ALA A 25 13.44 18.24 -24.83
N ARG A 26 14.56 18.40 -25.54
CA ARG A 26 15.77 17.61 -25.32
C ARG A 26 16.35 18.09 -23.99
N THR A 27 16.16 17.29 -22.94
CA THR A 27 16.85 17.47 -21.66
C THR A 27 18.36 17.35 -21.93
N GLN A 28 19.05 18.48 -22.15
CA GLN A 28 20.49 18.52 -22.26
C GLN A 28 21.08 18.32 -20.86
N PHE A 29 21.38 17.07 -20.51
CA PHE A 29 22.26 16.79 -19.39
C PHE A 29 23.65 17.33 -19.74
N SER A 30 24.20 18.23 -18.92
CA SER A 30 25.55 18.74 -19.12
C SER A 30 26.56 17.59 -19.01
N ASP A 31 27.62 17.60 -19.83
CA ASP A 31 28.69 16.58 -19.82
C ASP A 31 29.32 16.41 -18.42
N VAL A 32 29.30 17.47 -17.60
CA VAL A 32 29.75 17.48 -16.20
C VAL A 32 28.84 16.61 -15.30
N SER A 33 27.54 16.58 -15.58
CA SER A 33 26.59 15.73 -14.85
C SER A 33 26.75 14.26 -15.22
N LEU A 34 26.96 13.97 -16.52
CA LEU A 34 27.18 12.61 -17.01
C LEU A 34 28.50 12.01 -16.51
N THR A 35 29.58 12.79 -16.51
CA THR A 35 30.87 12.35 -15.97
C THR A 35 30.82 12.10 -14.46
N LYS A 36 30.09 12.92 -13.69
CA LYS A 36 29.85 12.69 -12.26
C LYS A 36 29.08 11.39 -12.00
N VAL A 37 28.03 11.12 -12.78
CA VAL A 37 27.24 9.87 -12.69
C VAL A 37 28.10 8.67 -13.09
N ALA A 38 28.87 8.76 -14.18
CA ALA A 38 29.75 7.69 -14.64
C ALA A 38 30.84 7.34 -13.61
N ASN A 39 31.39 8.34 -12.92
CA ASN A 39 32.36 8.12 -11.85
C ASN A 39 31.73 7.48 -10.62
N LYS A 40 30.51 7.87 -10.25
CA LYS A 40 29.76 7.23 -9.16
C LYS A 40 29.43 5.77 -9.48
N LEU A 41 29.00 5.49 -10.71
CA LEU A 41 28.74 4.12 -11.19
C LEU A 41 30.01 3.26 -11.16
N ARG A 42 31.15 3.78 -11.61
CA ARG A 42 32.45 3.07 -11.52
C ARG A 42 32.88 2.80 -10.08
N GLY A 43 32.59 3.73 -9.16
CA GLY A 43 32.82 3.53 -7.73
C GLY A 43 31.99 2.39 -7.16
N LEU A 44 30.67 2.41 -7.40
CA LEU A 44 29.74 1.36 -6.98
C LEU A 44 30.09 0.00 -7.59
N GLN A 45 30.45 -0.02 -8.87
CA GLN A 45 30.88 -1.25 -9.55
C GLN A 45 32.12 -1.86 -8.89
N ARG A 46 33.08 -1.04 -8.45
CA ARG A 46 34.26 -1.51 -7.75
C ARG A 46 33.92 -2.05 -6.36
N GLU A 47 33.06 -1.36 -5.62
CA GLU A 47 32.60 -1.83 -4.30
C GLU A 47 31.88 -3.19 -4.40
N LEU A 48 31.04 -3.38 -5.43
CA LEU A 48 30.38 -4.66 -5.69
C LEU A 48 31.38 -5.78 -6.05
N LEU A 49 32.37 -5.49 -6.92
CA LEU A 49 33.41 -6.47 -7.28
C LEU A 49 34.33 -6.84 -6.10
N GLU A 50 34.63 -5.88 -5.23
CA GLU A 50 35.41 -6.12 -4.01
C GLU A 50 34.61 -6.91 -2.97
N PHE A 51 33.29 -6.75 -2.91
CA PHE A 51 32.42 -7.55 -2.04
C PHE A 51 32.51 -9.03 -2.39
N ASP A 52 32.47 -9.36 -3.68
CA ASP A 52 32.51 -10.74 -4.17
C ASP A 52 33.84 -11.47 -3.92
N SER A 53 34.92 -10.75 -3.64
CA SER A 53 36.24 -11.33 -3.36
C SER A 53 36.60 -11.34 -1.87
N SER A 54 35.98 -10.47 -1.07
CA SER A 54 36.31 -10.32 0.36
C SER A 54 35.32 -10.99 1.31
N VAL A 55 34.10 -11.29 0.86
CA VAL A 55 33.04 -11.88 1.70
C VAL A 55 32.83 -13.35 1.30
N PRO A 56 32.80 -14.29 2.27
CA PRO A 56 32.55 -15.71 2.00
C PRO A 56 31.16 -15.93 1.40
N GLU A 57 30.97 -17.08 0.73
CA GLU A 57 29.69 -17.43 0.10
C GLU A 57 28.54 -17.50 1.11
N ILE A 58 28.82 -17.98 2.33
CA ILE A 58 27.86 -18.03 3.43
C ILE A 58 28.31 -17.05 4.51
N VAL A 59 27.42 -16.14 4.88
CA VAL A 59 27.61 -15.18 5.97
C VAL A 59 26.72 -15.57 7.14
N ASN A 60 27.28 -15.59 8.34
CA ASN A 60 26.57 -15.92 9.56
C ASN A 60 26.33 -14.66 10.41
N PHE A 61 25.07 -14.46 10.81
CA PHE A 61 24.65 -13.42 11.74
C PHE A 61 24.18 -14.06 13.05
N CYS A 62 24.48 -13.41 14.16
CA CYS A 62 23.92 -13.73 15.47
C CYS A 62 23.01 -12.58 15.90
N VAL A 63 21.73 -12.87 16.09
CA VAL A 63 20.70 -11.89 16.48
C VAL A 63 19.94 -12.46 17.66
N ASP A 64 20.00 -11.79 18.81
CA ASP A 64 19.38 -12.25 20.06
C ASP A 64 19.74 -13.71 20.41
N GLY A 65 21.04 -14.05 20.25
CA GLY A 65 21.56 -15.41 20.48
C GLY A 65 21.14 -16.46 19.44
N LYS A 66 20.37 -16.10 18.41
CA LYS A 66 19.99 -16.99 17.31
C LYS A 66 20.90 -16.83 16.11
N ARG A 67 21.31 -17.96 15.55
CA ARG A 67 22.17 -18.05 14.36
C ARG A 67 21.33 -17.98 13.08
N PHE A 68 21.73 -17.09 12.17
CA PHE A 68 21.18 -16.99 10.83
C PHE A 68 22.29 -17.12 9.79
N SER A 69 22.15 -18.08 8.88
CA SER A 69 23.06 -18.23 7.75
C SER A 69 22.38 -17.73 6.48
N VAL A 70 23.08 -16.89 5.73
CA VAL A 70 22.59 -16.33 4.47
C VAL A 70 23.66 -16.46 3.40
N GLN A 71 23.21 -16.71 2.17
CA GLN A 71 24.10 -16.61 1.03
C GLN A 71 24.46 -15.15 0.79
N ARG A 72 25.70 -14.89 0.41
CA ARG A 72 26.21 -13.57 0.06
C ARG A 72 25.32 -12.86 -0.97
N ASP A 73 24.79 -13.61 -1.93
CA ASP A 73 23.88 -13.11 -2.98
C ASP A 73 22.60 -12.47 -2.43
N VAL A 74 22.15 -12.89 -1.24
CA VAL A 74 20.99 -12.28 -0.58
C VAL A 74 21.31 -10.85 -0.13
N LEU A 75 22.55 -10.58 0.29
CA LEU A 75 23.00 -9.25 0.70
C LEU A 75 23.20 -8.32 -0.51
N LEU A 76 23.55 -8.87 -1.67
CA LEU A 76 23.72 -8.13 -2.93
C LEU A 76 22.40 -7.55 -3.48
N LYS A 77 21.25 -8.04 -3.00
CA LYS A 77 19.94 -7.50 -3.42
C LYS A 77 19.67 -6.11 -2.87
N ASP A 78 20.32 -5.74 -1.77
CA ASP A 78 20.25 -4.38 -1.22
C ASP A 78 21.65 -3.91 -0.76
N PRO A 79 22.52 -3.50 -1.71
CA PRO A 79 23.92 -3.16 -1.43
C PRO A 79 24.11 -1.95 -0.52
N GLN A 80 23.07 -1.12 -0.32
CA GLN A 80 23.10 0.02 0.59
C GLN A 80 22.67 -0.36 2.02
N SER A 81 22.24 -1.60 2.23
CA SER A 81 21.76 -2.08 3.52
C SER A 81 22.88 -2.14 4.57
N VAL A 82 22.48 -1.96 5.82
CA VAL A 82 23.37 -2.14 6.98
C VAL A 82 23.94 -3.56 7.00
N LEU A 83 23.19 -4.55 6.55
CA LEU A 83 23.63 -5.96 6.50
C LEU A 83 24.78 -6.15 5.50
N PHE A 84 24.67 -5.56 4.32
CA PHE A 84 25.75 -5.55 3.32
C PHE A 84 27.00 -4.87 3.88
N LEU A 85 26.84 -3.69 4.50
CA LEU A 85 27.94 -2.92 5.05
C LEU A 85 28.63 -3.63 6.22
N MET A 86 27.88 -4.24 7.13
CA MET A 86 28.41 -5.02 8.25
C MET A 86 29.22 -6.22 7.77
N ALA A 87 28.69 -6.98 6.80
CA ALA A 87 29.43 -8.10 6.20
C ALA A 87 30.72 -7.63 5.52
N THR A 88 30.64 -6.56 4.74
CA THR A 88 31.79 -5.98 4.05
C THR A 88 32.87 -5.56 5.05
N MET A 89 32.51 -4.80 6.09
CA MET A 89 33.46 -4.33 7.09
C MET A 89 34.08 -5.47 7.88
N HIS A 90 33.26 -6.43 8.32
CA HIS A 90 33.70 -7.56 9.14
C HIS A 90 34.76 -8.40 8.43
N PHE A 91 34.51 -8.80 7.18
CA PHE A 91 35.43 -9.68 6.46
C PHE A 91 36.61 -8.95 5.82
N ARG A 92 36.48 -7.65 5.47
CA ARG A 92 37.64 -6.86 5.04
C ARG A 92 38.65 -6.67 6.17
N GLN A 93 38.19 -6.39 7.39
CA GLN A 93 39.06 -6.19 8.55
C GLN A 93 39.72 -7.49 9.04
N ASN A 94 39.10 -8.63 8.78
CA ASN A 94 39.59 -9.95 9.19
C ASN A 94 40.21 -10.75 8.03
N SER A 95 40.58 -10.10 6.92
CA SER A 95 41.13 -10.76 5.74
C SER A 95 42.35 -11.64 6.09
N GLY A 96 42.19 -12.97 5.97
CA GLY A 96 43.24 -13.96 6.24
C GLY A 96 43.02 -14.86 7.46
N LYS A 97 41.87 -14.79 8.14
CA LYS A 97 41.47 -15.76 9.18
C LYS A 97 40.55 -16.84 8.63
N ASP A 98 40.51 -17.99 9.29
CA ASP A 98 39.61 -19.08 8.94
C ASP A 98 38.17 -18.68 9.30
N HIS A 99 37.34 -18.43 8.29
CA HIS A 99 36.03 -17.79 8.45
C HIS A 99 34.87 -18.78 8.69
N GLU A 100 35.14 -20.09 8.81
CA GLU A 100 34.09 -21.13 8.92
C GLU A 100 33.17 -20.97 10.15
N ASN A 101 33.61 -20.24 11.19
CA ASN A 101 32.81 -19.96 12.39
C ASN A 101 32.69 -18.46 12.74
N ASP A 102 33.07 -17.57 11.83
CA ASP A 102 33.00 -16.13 12.09
C ASP A 102 31.53 -15.66 12.04
N MET A 103 31.12 -14.92 13.06
CA MET A 103 29.74 -14.46 13.24
C MET A 103 29.68 -12.96 13.42
N ILE A 104 28.74 -12.35 12.68
CA ILE A 104 28.42 -10.93 12.82
C ILE A 104 27.33 -10.78 13.88
N GLU A 105 27.69 -10.22 15.02
CA GLU A 105 26.76 -9.93 16.11
C GLU A 105 25.91 -8.69 15.82
N ILE A 106 24.59 -8.82 15.96
CA ILE A 106 23.62 -7.72 15.88
C ILE A 106 22.89 -7.63 17.22
N PRO A 107 23.38 -6.81 18.16
CA PRO A 107 22.82 -6.73 19.51
C PRO A 107 21.47 -5.99 19.52
N CYS A 108 20.63 -6.33 20.51
CA CYS A 108 19.39 -5.62 20.85
C CYS A 108 18.35 -5.57 19.71
N ARG A 109 18.25 -6.66 18.92
CA ARG A 109 17.30 -6.77 17.81
C ARG A 109 16.47 -8.03 17.91
N ASP A 110 15.27 -7.97 17.34
CA ASP A 110 14.33 -9.08 17.37
C ASP A 110 14.69 -10.10 16.28
N ALA A 111 15.08 -11.29 16.71
CA ALA A 111 15.46 -12.37 15.79
C ALA A 111 14.30 -12.85 14.90
N VAL A 112 13.04 -12.73 15.34
CA VAL A 112 11.86 -13.11 14.56
C VAL A 112 11.67 -12.13 13.42
N LEU A 113 11.66 -10.82 13.70
CA LEU A 113 11.56 -9.78 12.68
C LEU A 113 12.74 -9.85 11.70
N PHE A 114 13.95 -10.08 12.22
CA PHE A 114 15.14 -10.27 11.40
C PHE A 114 14.98 -11.44 10.42
N GLY A 115 14.49 -12.61 10.88
CA GLY A 115 14.23 -13.75 10.02
C GLY A 115 13.21 -13.47 8.91
N MET A 116 12.15 -12.71 9.23
CA MET A 116 11.14 -12.26 8.25
C MET A 116 11.75 -11.30 7.21
N LEU A 117 12.64 -10.39 7.62
CA LEU A 117 13.35 -9.51 6.69
C LEU A 117 14.37 -10.26 5.82
N LEU A 118 14.98 -11.32 6.31
CA LEU A 118 15.80 -12.19 5.46
C LEU A 118 14.96 -12.92 4.41
N ASN A 119 13.74 -13.33 4.75
CA ASN A 119 12.80 -13.92 3.80
C ASN A 119 12.39 -12.93 2.71
N LEU A 120 12.21 -11.65 3.08
CA LEU A 120 11.99 -10.56 2.14
C LEU A 120 13.18 -10.45 1.17
N LEU A 121 14.41 -10.42 1.68
CA LEU A 121 15.60 -10.39 0.82
C LEU A 121 15.77 -11.65 -0.02
N ARG A 122 15.38 -12.83 0.46
CA ARG A 122 15.36 -14.05 -0.38
C ARG A 122 14.40 -13.94 -1.56
N GLY A 123 13.43 -13.04 -1.51
CA GLY A 123 12.46 -12.81 -2.58
C GLY A 123 11.28 -13.79 -2.53
N TYR A 124 10.92 -14.25 -1.33
CA TYR A 124 9.70 -15.04 -1.18
C TYR A 124 8.47 -14.20 -1.49
N LYS A 125 7.44 -14.83 -2.08
CA LYS A 125 6.23 -14.14 -2.55
C LYS A 125 5.45 -13.45 -1.42
N ASN A 126 5.35 -14.11 -0.26
CA ASN A 126 4.69 -13.59 0.94
C ASN A 126 5.64 -13.77 2.15
N PRO A 127 6.69 -12.93 2.27
CA PRO A 127 7.74 -13.16 3.24
C PRO A 127 7.34 -12.80 4.68
N ILE A 128 6.33 -11.93 4.82
CA ILE A 128 5.92 -11.33 6.10
C ILE A 128 4.39 -11.38 6.21
N PRO A 129 3.84 -12.00 7.27
CA PRO A 129 2.41 -11.95 7.56
C PRO A 129 1.95 -10.52 7.91
N GLU A 130 0.70 -10.19 7.59
CA GLU A 130 0.16 -8.82 7.73
C GLU A 130 0.27 -8.26 9.16
N ALA A 131 0.01 -9.08 10.18
CA ALA A 131 0.17 -8.73 11.59
C ALA A 131 1.57 -8.20 11.96
N TYR A 132 2.60 -8.55 11.20
CA TYR A 132 3.99 -8.13 11.43
C TYR A 132 4.45 -7.01 10.48
N HIS A 133 3.59 -6.50 9.58
CA HIS A 133 4.00 -5.51 8.58
C HIS A 133 4.51 -4.22 9.20
N GLU A 134 3.86 -3.69 10.22
CA GLU A 134 4.30 -2.43 10.86
C GLU A 134 5.63 -2.60 11.59
N ALA A 135 5.76 -3.65 12.39
CA ALA A 135 6.99 -3.98 13.12
C ALA A 135 8.16 -4.26 12.15
N CYS A 136 7.92 -5.05 11.09
CA CYS A 136 8.94 -5.31 10.08
C CYS A 136 9.27 -4.09 9.24
N CYS A 137 8.32 -3.17 8.99
CA CYS A 137 8.60 -1.92 8.30
C CYS A 137 9.54 -1.04 9.13
N ALA A 138 9.28 -0.91 10.44
CA ALA A 138 10.17 -0.18 11.35
C ALA A 138 11.57 -0.82 11.41
N GLU A 139 11.64 -2.15 11.50
CA GLU A 139 12.90 -2.88 11.54
C GLU A 139 13.65 -2.82 10.18
N ALA A 140 12.94 -2.85 9.04
CA ALA A 140 13.52 -2.68 7.71
C ALA A 140 14.19 -1.30 7.55
N ARG A 141 13.63 -0.25 8.15
CA ARG A 141 14.26 1.08 8.16
C ARG A 141 15.58 1.08 8.91
N PHE A 142 15.68 0.35 10.01
CA PHE A 142 16.93 0.23 10.75
C PHE A 142 18.02 -0.43 9.89
N TYR A 143 17.70 -1.52 9.20
CA TYR A 143 18.66 -2.20 8.33
C TYR A 143 18.88 -1.52 6.97
N GLY A 144 18.20 -0.40 6.68
CA GLY A 144 18.29 0.29 5.40
C GLY A 144 17.66 -0.49 4.23
N LEU A 145 16.71 -1.39 4.50
CA LEU A 145 16.05 -2.27 3.52
C LEU A 145 14.82 -1.64 2.87
N GLN A 146 14.75 -0.31 2.83
CA GLN A 146 13.58 0.42 2.34
C GLN A 146 13.28 0.12 0.88
N GLN A 147 14.32 0.02 0.04
CA GLN A 147 14.13 -0.31 -1.37
C GLN A 147 13.60 -1.73 -1.57
N SER A 148 14.15 -2.71 -0.84
CA SER A 148 13.64 -4.09 -0.84
C SER A 148 12.20 -4.18 -0.33
N TRP A 149 11.89 -3.42 0.72
CA TRP A 149 10.57 -3.30 1.29
C TRP A 149 9.56 -2.72 0.30
N GLU A 150 9.85 -1.54 -0.25
CA GLU A 150 8.98 -0.85 -1.22
C GLU A 150 8.82 -1.65 -2.51
N SER A 151 9.81 -2.46 -2.92
CA SER A 151 9.67 -3.34 -4.07
C SER A 151 8.68 -4.48 -3.85
N HIS A 152 8.55 -5.01 -2.62
CA HIS A 152 7.62 -6.10 -2.31
C HIS A 152 6.27 -5.60 -1.79
N TYR A 153 6.28 -4.43 -1.17
CA TYR A 153 5.11 -3.74 -0.63
C TYR A 153 5.00 -2.34 -1.25
N PRO A 154 4.86 -2.22 -2.59
CA PRO A 154 4.81 -0.94 -3.28
C PRO A 154 3.59 -0.14 -2.82
N VAL A 155 3.86 0.95 -2.11
CA VAL A 155 2.95 2.04 -1.76
C VAL A 155 1.54 1.60 -1.32
N ALA A 156 1.49 1.00 -0.13
CA ALA A 156 0.40 1.26 0.83
C ALA A 156 0.86 2.20 1.96
N ALA A 157 2.03 2.84 1.82
CA ALA A 157 2.78 3.44 2.93
C ALA A 157 3.05 4.94 2.69
N ALA A 158 2.04 5.79 2.88
CA ALA A 158 2.21 7.20 3.27
C ALA A 158 0.86 7.91 3.50
N GLY A 159 -0.23 7.41 2.93
CA GLY A 159 -1.58 7.92 3.17
C GLY A 159 -2.34 7.07 4.19
N PRO A 160 -3.42 7.59 4.80
CA PRO A 160 -4.21 6.79 5.73
C PRO A 160 -5.07 5.73 5.03
N PHE A 161 -5.19 5.81 3.70
CA PHE A 161 -5.83 4.81 2.87
C PHE A 161 -4.80 3.84 2.29
N ARG A 162 -5.00 2.54 2.53
CA ARG A 162 -4.24 1.42 1.96
C ARG A 162 -5.09 0.79 0.85
N PRO A 163 -4.73 0.90 -0.43
CA PRO A 163 -5.49 0.28 -1.51
C PRO A 163 -5.63 -1.22 -1.29
N LEU A 164 -6.85 -1.75 -1.40
CA LEU A 164 -7.09 -3.19 -1.36
C LEU A 164 -6.83 -3.76 -2.77
N SER A 165 -6.14 -4.90 -2.85
CA SER A 165 -5.90 -5.57 -4.14
C SER A 165 -7.21 -6.14 -4.69
N CYS A 166 -7.88 -5.38 -5.56
CA CYS A 166 -9.21 -5.70 -6.10
C CYS A 166 -9.23 -6.74 -7.25
N SER A 167 -8.09 -7.38 -7.56
CA SER A 167 -7.84 -8.49 -8.51
C SER A 167 -6.46 -8.30 -9.16
N ASP A 168 -6.05 -9.23 -10.03
CA ASP A 168 -4.88 -9.09 -10.91
C ASP A 168 -5.09 -8.04 -12.04
N ARG A 169 -6.19 -7.27 -12.02
CA ARG A 169 -6.53 -6.23 -13.00
C ARG A 169 -6.82 -4.90 -12.30
N LEU A 170 -6.18 -3.83 -12.78
CA LEU A 170 -6.34 -2.48 -12.26
C LEU A 170 -7.20 -1.65 -13.23
N PHE A 171 -8.33 -1.14 -12.77
CA PHE A 171 -9.25 -0.30 -13.54
C PHE A 171 -9.29 1.12 -12.97
N SER A 172 -9.41 2.13 -13.82
CA SER A 172 -9.31 3.56 -13.44
C SER A 172 -10.48 4.08 -12.62
N ASP A 173 -11.62 3.38 -12.62
CA ASP A 173 -12.91 4.01 -12.27
C ASP A 173 -13.40 3.68 -10.87
N VAL A 174 -12.76 2.74 -10.16
CA VAL A 174 -13.12 2.43 -8.78
C VAL A 174 -11.90 2.13 -7.93
N VAL A 175 -11.88 2.72 -6.73
CA VAL A 175 -10.84 2.51 -5.72
C VAL A 175 -11.51 2.02 -4.44
N CYS A 176 -11.01 0.92 -3.89
CA CYS A 176 -11.36 0.44 -2.56
C CYS A 176 -10.09 0.46 -1.70
N ALA A 177 -10.18 1.03 -0.51
CA ALA A 177 -9.03 1.15 0.38
C ALA A 177 -9.44 0.94 1.84
N ALA A 178 -8.57 0.24 2.59
CA ALA A 178 -8.64 0.19 4.05
C ALA A 178 -8.17 1.53 4.62
N ALA A 179 -8.92 2.08 5.56
CA ALA A 179 -8.68 3.36 6.22
C ALA A 179 -8.06 3.20 7.62
N SER A 180 -7.81 1.96 8.05
CA SER A 180 -7.23 1.62 9.35
C SER A 180 -6.48 0.28 9.30
N PRO A 181 -5.71 -0.06 10.35
CA PRO A 181 -5.34 -1.44 10.64
C PRO A 181 -6.57 -2.33 10.85
N PHE A 182 -6.36 -3.64 10.83
CA PHE A 182 -7.36 -4.63 11.23
C PHE A 182 -7.42 -4.72 12.76
N TYR A 183 -8.63 -4.60 13.29
CA TYR A 183 -8.94 -4.69 14.72
C TYR A 183 -9.68 -6.00 15.01
N SER A 184 -9.32 -6.65 16.10
CA SER A 184 -9.95 -7.90 16.56
C SER A 184 -10.59 -7.79 17.95
N SER A 185 -10.43 -6.64 18.64
CA SER A 185 -10.95 -6.39 19.99
C SER A 185 -11.18 -4.91 20.25
N GLY A 186 -12.06 -4.58 21.19
CA GLY A 186 -12.35 -3.20 21.62
C GLY A 186 -13.27 -2.40 20.68
N LEU A 187 -13.53 -1.15 21.08
CA LEU A 187 -14.36 -0.19 20.37
C LEU A 187 -13.50 0.79 19.58
N HIS A 188 -13.73 0.87 18.27
CA HIS A 188 -13.00 1.73 17.36
C HIS A 188 -13.93 2.66 16.61
N VAL A 189 -13.47 3.86 16.31
CA VAL A 189 -14.26 4.89 15.64
C VAL A 189 -13.42 5.57 14.58
N ILE A 190 -14.01 5.78 13.41
CA ILE A 190 -13.45 6.61 12.35
C ILE A 190 -14.51 7.58 11.84
N THR A 191 -14.07 8.75 11.39
CA THR A 191 -14.96 9.74 10.79
C THR A 191 -14.53 9.99 9.35
N PHE A 192 -15.43 9.76 8.40
CA PHE A 192 -15.24 10.06 6.99
C PHE A 192 -15.90 11.38 6.63
N GLY A 193 -15.19 12.23 5.90
CA GLY A 193 -15.72 13.41 5.22
C GLY A 193 -15.83 13.14 3.73
N VAL A 194 -16.98 13.40 3.14
CA VAL A 194 -17.19 13.26 1.70
C VAL A 194 -16.95 14.61 1.04
N VAL A 195 -15.85 14.77 0.30
CA VAL A 195 -15.50 16.04 -0.37
C VAL A 195 -16.22 16.15 -1.71
N ARG A 196 -16.23 15.05 -2.48
CA ARG A 196 -16.88 14.95 -3.78
C ARG A 196 -17.55 13.58 -3.89
N CYS A 197 -18.79 13.52 -4.37
CA CYS A 197 -19.58 12.29 -4.32
C CYS A 197 -20.29 12.04 -5.65
N ASP A 198 -19.82 11.04 -6.40
CA ASP A 198 -20.59 10.43 -7.49
C ASP A 198 -21.19 9.11 -7.00
N THR A 199 -20.33 8.16 -6.64
CA THR A 199 -20.72 6.94 -5.95
C THR A 199 -19.66 6.60 -4.91
N ALA A 200 -20.08 6.54 -3.65
CA ALA A 200 -19.22 6.34 -2.50
C ALA A 200 -19.83 5.33 -1.54
N ALA A 201 -18.99 4.56 -0.87
CA ALA A 201 -19.40 3.75 0.26
C ALA A 201 -18.35 3.78 1.37
N VAL A 202 -18.78 3.71 2.62
CA VAL A 202 -17.89 3.64 3.79
C VAL A 202 -18.38 2.58 4.77
N GLY A 203 -17.46 1.92 5.46
CA GLY A 203 -17.82 0.86 6.40
C GLY A 203 -16.60 0.05 6.83
N VAL A 204 -16.73 -1.28 6.82
CA VAL A 204 -15.67 -2.21 7.25
C VAL A 204 -15.44 -3.33 6.25
N VAL A 205 -14.22 -3.86 6.27
CA VAL A 205 -13.77 -5.03 5.51
C VAL A 205 -13.14 -6.06 6.45
N ALA A 206 -13.46 -7.33 6.25
CA ALA A 206 -12.88 -8.45 6.96
C ALA A 206 -11.46 -8.77 6.47
N GLU A 207 -10.61 -9.24 7.38
CA GLU A 207 -9.31 -9.80 7.04
C GLU A 207 -9.48 -10.98 6.07
N GLY A 208 -8.73 -10.97 4.95
CA GLY A 208 -8.82 -12.01 3.92
C GLY A 208 -10.03 -11.93 2.98
N ALA A 209 -10.82 -10.84 3.01
CA ALA A 209 -11.93 -10.65 2.08
C ALA A 209 -11.51 -10.74 0.59
N CYS A 210 -12.19 -11.58 -0.21
CA CYS A 210 -12.02 -11.57 -1.66
C CYS A 210 -12.87 -10.47 -2.29
N LEU A 211 -12.20 -9.42 -2.78
CA LEU A 211 -12.80 -8.45 -3.69
C LEU A 211 -12.85 -9.04 -5.11
N CYS A 212 -13.65 -10.07 -5.28
CA CYS A 212 -13.81 -10.79 -6.54
C CYS A 212 -14.69 -9.94 -7.50
N SER A 213 -14.16 -9.58 -8.69
CA SER A 213 -14.81 -8.87 -9.83
C SER A 213 -15.67 -7.64 -9.49
N MET A 214 -15.17 -6.46 -9.83
CA MET A 214 -15.76 -5.15 -9.53
C MET A 214 -17.10 -4.79 -10.20
N GLU A 215 -17.69 -5.66 -11.05
CA GLU A 215 -19.05 -5.41 -11.59
C GLU A 215 -20.10 -5.31 -10.48
N SER A 216 -19.78 -5.73 -9.25
CA SER A 216 -20.64 -5.52 -8.10
C SER A 216 -19.86 -5.52 -6.78
N ILE A 217 -19.19 -4.41 -6.41
CA ILE A 217 -18.51 -4.30 -5.09
C ILE A 217 -19.45 -4.56 -3.92
N GLY A 218 -20.74 -4.24 -4.07
CA GLY A 218 -21.76 -4.63 -3.10
C GLY A 218 -21.91 -6.14 -2.89
N ARG A 219 -21.38 -6.99 -3.78
CA ARG A 219 -21.42 -8.46 -3.72
C ARG A 219 -20.13 -9.09 -3.21
N CYS A 220 -19.06 -8.34 -2.98
CA CYS A 220 -17.83 -8.94 -2.47
C CYS A 220 -18.04 -9.45 -1.04
N GLU A 221 -17.54 -10.66 -0.77
CA GLU A 221 -17.62 -11.27 0.57
C GLU A 221 -16.71 -10.54 1.55
N GLY A 222 -17.11 -10.50 2.81
CA GLY A 222 -16.33 -9.89 3.89
C GLY A 222 -16.49 -8.37 3.99
N LEU A 223 -17.51 -7.77 3.40
CA LEU A 223 -17.76 -6.33 3.47
C LEU A 223 -19.08 -6.01 4.19
N ALA A 224 -19.09 -4.88 4.90
CA ALA A 224 -20.30 -4.19 5.33
C ALA A 224 -20.14 -2.69 5.05
N LEU A 225 -20.95 -2.14 4.15
CA LEU A 225 -20.78 -0.80 3.60
C LEU A 225 -22.10 -0.03 3.56
N CYS A 226 -22.04 1.26 3.93
CA CYS A 226 -23.10 2.23 3.73
C CYS A 226 -22.81 3.06 2.47
N TRP A 227 -23.70 3.00 1.49
CA TRP A 227 -23.60 3.67 0.19
C TRP A 227 -24.26 5.05 0.22
N ASN A 228 -23.75 5.96 -0.60
CA ASN A 228 -24.25 7.34 -0.71
C ASN A 228 -25.72 7.43 -1.14
N ASP A 229 -26.25 6.41 -1.81
CA ASP A 229 -27.66 6.32 -2.17
C ASP A 229 -28.59 5.82 -1.05
N GLY A 230 -28.07 5.69 0.18
CA GLY A 230 -28.82 5.31 1.36
C GLY A 230 -29.10 3.81 1.44
N ARG A 231 -28.28 2.99 0.77
CA ARG A 231 -28.27 1.54 0.92
C ARG A 231 -27.18 1.12 1.88
N VAL A 232 -27.47 0.16 2.74
CA VAL A 232 -26.47 -0.59 3.49
C VAL A 232 -26.41 -1.98 2.89
N ALA A 233 -25.22 -2.39 2.46
CA ALA A 233 -24.97 -3.70 1.88
C ALA A 233 -23.91 -4.43 2.69
N HIS A 234 -24.16 -5.69 3.01
CA HIS A 234 -23.17 -6.56 3.63
C HIS A 234 -23.22 -7.96 3.03
N ASN A 235 -22.07 -8.64 3.03
CA ASN A 235 -21.97 -10.01 2.55
C ASN A 235 -21.05 -10.84 3.45
N PHE A 236 -21.66 -11.64 4.32
CA PHE A 236 -20.98 -12.59 5.21
C PHE A 236 -21.56 -13.99 5.02
N GLY A 237 -21.54 -14.48 3.77
CA GLY A 237 -22.13 -15.76 3.36
C GLY A 237 -23.48 -15.63 2.63
N ALA A 238 -24.15 -14.47 2.75
CA ALA A 238 -25.28 -14.09 1.93
C ALA A 238 -25.27 -12.57 1.72
N LEU A 239 -25.54 -12.16 0.48
CA LEU A 239 -25.68 -10.74 0.14
C LEU A 239 -26.99 -10.20 0.69
N VAL A 240 -26.88 -9.22 1.58
CA VAL A 240 -28.01 -8.43 2.08
C VAL A 240 -27.81 -6.98 1.67
N ALA A 241 -28.84 -6.37 1.10
CA ALA A 241 -28.84 -4.95 0.74
C ALA A 241 -30.16 -4.32 1.14
N GLU A 242 -30.11 -3.40 2.10
CA GLU A 242 -31.28 -2.75 2.68
C GLU A 242 -31.25 -1.25 2.42
N LYS A 243 -32.40 -0.64 2.16
CA LYS A 243 -32.53 0.82 2.08
C LYS A 243 -32.81 1.36 3.47
N THR A 244 -31.89 2.18 3.98
CA THR A 244 -32.03 2.82 5.29
C THR A 244 -32.86 4.10 5.24
N GLY A 245 -33.04 4.66 4.04
CA GLY A 245 -33.73 5.94 3.82
C GLY A 245 -32.84 7.17 4.04
N TYR A 246 -31.58 6.97 4.42
CA TYR A 246 -30.63 8.04 4.71
C TYR A 246 -29.49 8.04 3.68
N ALA A 247 -29.69 8.79 2.59
CA ALA A 247 -28.67 9.05 1.60
C ALA A 247 -27.75 10.20 2.06
N PHE A 248 -26.49 10.20 1.58
CA PHE A 248 -25.53 11.24 1.90
C PHE A 248 -24.91 11.86 0.64
N ALA A 249 -24.64 13.16 0.71
CA ALA A 249 -24.19 13.99 -0.41
C ALA A 249 -22.78 14.56 -0.13
N PRO A 250 -22.18 15.33 -1.05
CA PRO A 250 -20.95 16.06 -0.75
C PRO A 250 -21.10 16.91 0.51
N ASN A 251 -20.01 17.04 1.27
CA ASN A 251 -19.89 17.63 2.61
C ASN A 251 -20.55 16.82 3.73
N ALA A 252 -21.01 15.60 3.48
CA ALA A 252 -21.46 14.71 4.54
C ALA A 252 -20.30 14.28 5.45
N VAL A 253 -20.60 14.21 6.74
CA VAL A 253 -19.73 13.63 7.77
C VAL A 253 -20.36 12.34 8.25
N ILE A 254 -19.64 11.24 8.12
CA ILE A 254 -20.11 9.90 8.41
C ILE A 254 -19.19 9.30 9.46
N LYS A 255 -19.72 9.08 10.66
CA LYS A 255 -19.02 8.37 11.74
C LYS A 255 -19.33 6.89 11.62
N VAL A 256 -18.28 6.07 11.53
CA VAL A 256 -18.37 4.62 11.53
C VAL A 256 -17.76 4.11 12.83
N GLU A 257 -18.55 3.33 13.56
CA GLU A 257 -18.19 2.76 14.85
C GLU A 257 -18.15 1.23 14.70
N LEU A 258 -17.01 0.65 15.04
CA LEU A 258 -16.76 -0.79 15.02
C LEU A 258 -16.60 -1.24 16.48
N ASP A 259 -17.55 -2.03 16.96
CA ASP A 259 -17.48 -2.67 18.26
C ASP A 259 -17.13 -4.15 18.04
N CYS A 260 -15.87 -4.50 18.31
CA CYS A 260 -15.39 -5.87 18.17
C CYS A 260 -15.88 -6.80 19.28
N GLU A 261 -16.31 -6.25 20.43
CA GLU A 261 -16.83 -7.06 21.55
C GLU A 261 -18.27 -7.48 21.26
N GLU A 262 -19.10 -6.53 20.84
CA GLU A 262 -20.49 -6.77 20.44
C GLU A 262 -20.61 -7.32 19.00
N ASN A 263 -19.50 -7.34 18.26
CA ASN A 263 -19.42 -7.74 16.84
C ASN A 263 -20.43 -6.95 15.99
N ILE A 264 -20.42 -5.63 16.10
CA ILE A 264 -21.29 -4.76 15.32
C ILE A 264 -20.53 -3.63 14.65
N VAL A 265 -21.05 -3.20 13.50
CA VAL A 265 -20.69 -1.93 12.88
C VAL A 265 -21.91 -1.02 12.82
N LYS A 266 -21.72 0.24 13.16
CA LYS A 266 -22.75 1.27 13.20
C LYS A 266 -22.33 2.48 12.39
N TRP A 267 -23.28 3.03 11.64
CA TRP A 267 -23.10 4.28 10.89
C TRP A 267 -23.95 5.39 11.49
N THR A 268 -23.32 6.53 11.72
CA THR A 268 -23.98 7.75 12.22
C THR A 268 -23.70 8.90 11.27
N LEU A 269 -24.74 9.59 10.80
CA LEU A 269 -24.61 10.81 9.99
C LEU A 269 -24.64 12.06 10.88
N SER A 270 -24.23 13.21 10.32
CA SER A 270 -24.28 14.52 10.98
C SER A 270 -25.58 14.74 11.77
N GLY A 271 -25.44 15.07 13.06
CA GLY A 271 -26.58 15.25 13.97
C GLY A 271 -26.93 14.00 14.82
N ASP A 272 -25.97 13.09 15.01
CA ASP A 272 -26.10 11.85 15.82
C ASP A 272 -27.21 10.90 15.36
N GLN A 273 -27.59 10.98 14.08
CA GLN A 273 -28.60 10.11 13.51
C GLN A 273 -28.00 8.76 13.14
N CYS A 274 -28.37 7.71 13.89
CA CYS A 274 -28.01 6.34 13.59
C CYS A 274 -28.71 5.87 12.30
N VAL A 275 -27.92 5.53 11.27
CA VAL A 275 -28.41 5.11 9.95
C VAL A 275 -28.71 3.62 9.92
N ALA A 276 -27.78 2.82 10.44
CA ALA A 276 -27.88 1.37 10.46
C ALA A 276 -26.92 0.76 11.47
N VAL A 277 -27.22 -0.46 11.86
CA VAL A 277 -26.35 -1.34 12.65
C VAL A 277 -26.34 -2.70 11.97
N VAL A 278 -25.16 -3.24 11.70
CA VAL A 278 -24.98 -4.56 11.09
C VAL A 278 -24.16 -5.44 12.02
N ARG A 279 -24.60 -6.69 12.20
CA ARG A 279 -23.85 -7.70 12.94
C ARG A 279 -22.75 -8.31 12.08
N LEU A 280 -21.57 -8.45 12.65
CA LEU A 280 -20.38 -8.98 12.03
C LEU A 280 -20.13 -10.42 12.51
N PRO A 281 -19.54 -11.27 11.66
CA PRO A 281 -19.00 -12.56 12.07
C PRO A 281 -18.05 -12.46 13.29
N PRO A 282 -18.23 -13.31 14.32
CA PRO A 282 -17.32 -13.35 15.45
C PRO A 282 -15.94 -13.88 15.06
N HIS A 283 -14.94 -13.59 15.87
CA HIS A 283 -13.55 -14.05 15.70
C HIS A 283 -12.88 -13.66 14.37
N THR A 284 -13.38 -12.60 13.73
CA THR A 284 -12.82 -12.05 12.49
C THR A 284 -12.28 -10.66 12.75
N SER A 285 -11.10 -10.35 12.22
CA SER A 285 -10.54 -8.99 12.31
C SER A 285 -11.14 -8.10 11.23
N TYR A 286 -11.43 -6.84 11.55
CA TYR A 286 -12.02 -5.87 10.63
C TYR A 286 -11.19 -4.59 10.55
N ALA A 287 -11.04 -4.06 9.33
CA ALA A 287 -10.51 -2.73 9.10
C ALA A 287 -11.63 -1.81 8.60
N PHE A 288 -11.56 -0.51 8.92
CA PHE A 288 -12.40 0.47 8.26
C PHE A 288 -12.06 0.55 6.78
N ALA A 289 -13.06 0.79 5.93
CA ALA A 289 -12.89 0.81 4.48
C ALA A 289 -13.70 1.93 3.82
N ALA A 290 -13.17 2.43 2.71
CA ALA A 290 -13.87 3.33 1.81
C ALA A 290 -13.83 2.82 0.37
N VAL A 291 -14.93 3.02 -0.34
CA VAL A 291 -15.08 2.77 -1.77
C VAL A 291 -15.40 4.09 -2.45
N ALA A 292 -14.62 4.45 -3.45
CA ALA A 292 -14.81 5.65 -4.26
C ALA A 292 -14.86 5.27 -5.74
N VAL A 293 -15.92 5.69 -6.43
CA VAL A 293 -16.16 5.40 -7.85
C VAL A 293 -16.19 6.71 -8.64
N LYS A 294 -15.57 6.73 -9.83
CA LYS A 294 -15.45 7.89 -10.73
C LYS A 294 -14.87 9.11 -10.02
N SER A 295 -15.51 10.26 -10.16
CA SER A 295 -15.11 11.54 -9.56
C SER A 295 -15.52 11.65 -8.09
N THR A 296 -15.20 10.64 -7.28
CA THR A 296 -15.50 10.62 -5.83
C THR A 296 -14.23 10.88 -5.02
N GLU A 297 -14.37 11.65 -3.96
CA GLU A 297 -13.28 12.00 -3.04
C GLU A 297 -13.79 11.89 -1.60
N VAL A 298 -13.14 11.02 -0.83
CA VAL A 298 -13.42 10.75 0.58
C VAL A 298 -12.14 11.01 1.37
N GLN A 299 -12.26 11.72 2.48
CA GLN A 299 -11.17 12.01 3.40
C GLN A 299 -11.48 11.47 4.79
N ILE A 300 -10.44 11.17 5.56
CA ILE A 300 -10.58 10.83 6.97
C ILE A 300 -10.45 12.11 7.77
N LEU A 301 -11.48 12.41 8.56
CA LEU A 301 -11.46 13.51 9.52
C LEU A 301 -10.85 12.97 10.81
N ARG A 302 -9.72 13.55 11.22
CA ARG A 302 -9.15 13.27 12.54
C ARG A 302 -10.07 13.93 13.57
N GLY A 303 -10.66 13.12 14.44
CA GLY A 303 -11.38 13.64 15.60
C GLY A 303 -10.42 14.41 16.51
N GLU A 304 -10.87 15.55 17.02
CA GLU A 304 -10.33 16.16 18.23
C GLU A 304 -10.57 15.27 19.46
#